data_AF-A0A524DID0-F1
#
_entry.id   AF-A0A524DID0-F1
#
_cell.length_a   1.000
_cell.length_b   1.000
_cell.length_c   1.000
_cell.angle_alpha   90.00
_cell.angle_beta   90.00
_cell.angle_gamma   90.00
#
_symmetry.space_group_name_H-M   'P 1'
#
loop_
_entity.id
_entity.type
_entity.pdbx_description
1 polymer ?
#
loop_
_entity_poly.entity_id
_entity_poly.type
_entity_poly.pdbx_seq_one_letter_code
_entity_poly.pdbx_strand_id
1 'polypeptide(L)'
;MEREIVSKYVKIFGAVGMLVVSLMDIIAFIVLTLIPVEVYGGSEALYIVQMFNIYDLLALVLWLCLIVSLCTYLITGIILITFSNNNEVNDYTYSKHLFLIGVVLLLIGFLNSEFIYLIYVNTNIVTYVIPYFILIFFITTNCYVLIVAIVMGGVGLYWVLDKEGELKD
;
A
#
# COMPACT_ATOMS: atom_id res chain seq x y z
N MET A 1 24.86 -13.65 -5.02
CA MET A 1 24.18 -13.62 -3.71
C MET A 1 23.28 -14.84 -3.67
N GLU A 2 23.28 -15.64 -2.60
CA GLU A 2 22.45 -16.84 -2.54
C GLU A 2 20.96 -16.44 -2.59
N ARG A 3 20.22 -16.95 -3.58
CA ARG A 3 18.80 -16.61 -3.81
C ARG A 3 17.94 -16.89 -2.59
N GLU A 4 18.32 -17.87 -1.78
CA GLU A 4 17.66 -18.22 -0.52
C GLU A 4 17.72 -17.09 0.52
N ILE A 5 18.86 -16.43 0.66
CA ILE A 5 19.04 -15.31 1.59
C ILE A 5 18.12 -14.15 1.16
N VAL A 6 18.16 -13.80 -0.12
CA VAL A 6 17.34 -12.71 -0.67
C VAL A 6 15.85 -13.04 -0.55
N SER A 7 15.45 -14.27 -0.90
CA SER A 7 14.05 -14.72 -0.75
C SER A 7 13.59 -14.64 0.70
N LYS A 8 14.42 -15.03 1.68
CA LYS A 8 14.09 -14.89 3.11
C LYS A 8 13.82 -13.44 3.50
N TYR A 9 14.62 -12.48 3.03
CA TYR A 9 14.38 -11.06 3.30
C TYR A 9 13.13 -10.55 2.59
N VAL A 10 12.86 -10.97 1.36
CA VAL A 10 11.64 -10.62 0.63
C VAL A 10 10.39 -11.18 1.33
N LYS A 11 10.47 -12.37 1.93
CA LYS A 11 9.37 -12.93 2.74
C LYS A 11 9.10 -12.12 4.01
N ILE A 12 10.17 -11.75 4.73
CA ILE A 12 10.04 -11.02 6.00
C ILE A 12 9.61 -9.58 5.74
N PHE A 13 10.36 -8.82 4.94
CA PHE A 13 10.08 -7.41 4.69
C PHE A 13 8.91 -7.24 3.71
N GLY A 14 8.91 -7.96 2.59
CA GLY A 14 7.82 -7.88 1.63
C GLY A 14 6.52 -8.41 2.23
N ALA A 15 6.45 -9.69 2.57
CA ALA A 15 5.18 -10.31 2.95
C ALA A 15 4.70 -9.91 4.36
N VAL A 16 5.49 -10.23 5.39
CA VAL A 16 5.08 -10.02 6.78
C VAL A 16 5.02 -8.53 7.10
N GLY A 17 6.01 -7.76 6.64
CA GLY A 17 6.01 -6.31 6.80
C GLY A 17 4.80 -5.64 6.15
N MET A 18 4.43 -6.00 4.91
CA MET A 18 3.21 -5.46 4.28
C MET A 18 1.93 -5.79 5.06
N LEU A 19 1.81 -6.99 5.63
CA LEU A 19 0.65 -7.32 6.47
C LEU A 19 0.57 -6.45 7.71
N VAL A 20 1.68 -6.28 8.43
CA VAL A 20 1.71 -5.43 9.62
C VAL A 20 1.38 -3.98 9.26
N VAL A 21 2.01 -3.44 8.22
CA VAL A 21 1.79 -2.06 7.77
C VAL A 21 0.35 -1.85 7.32
N SER A 22 -0.21 -2.75 6.51
CA SER A 22 -1.61 -2.63 6.05
C SER A 22 -2.63 -2.70 7.18
N LEU A 23 -2.40 -3.55 8.20
CA LEU A 23 -3.25 -3.58 9.39
C LEU A 23 -3.16 -2.27 10.19
N MET A 24 -1.95 -1.72 10.35
CA MET A 24 -1.77 -0.43 11.01
C MET A 24 -2.45 0.71 10.23
N ASP A 25 -2.35 0.71 8.90
CA ASP A 25 -3.04 1.69 8.05
C ASP A 25 -4.56 1.60 8.18
N ILE A 26 -5.14 0.40 8.21
CA ILE A 26 -6.58 0.22 8.43
C ILE A 26 -7.00 0.75 9.81
N ILE A 27 -6.22 0.48 10.86
CA ILE A 27 -6.50 1.01 12.20
C ILE A 27 -6.42 2.55 12.18
N ALA A 28 -5.37 3.10 11.56
CA ALA A 28 -5.18 4.54 11.45
C ALA A 28 -6.34 5.20 10.66
N PHE A 29 -6.83 4.54 9.61
CA PHE A 29 -7.99 4.98 8.84
C PHE A 29 -9.25 5.01 9.70
N ILE A 30 -9.52 3.94 10.46
CA ILE A 30 -10.68 3.88 11.36
C ILE A 30 -10.60 5.02 12.38
N VAL A 31 -9.44 5.24 13.02
CA VAL A 31 -9.25 6.35 13.97
C VAL A 31 -9.52 7.69 13.28
N LEU A 32 -9.02 7.88 12.06
CA LEU A 32 -9.21 9.13 11.31
C LEU A 32 -10.69 9.39 11.01
N THR A 33 -11.48 8.37 10.67
CA THR A 33 -12.93 8.52 10.45
C THR A 33 -13.72 8.87 11.70
N LEU A 34 -13.18 8.59 12.89
CA LEU A 34 -13.84 8.90 14.17
C LEU A 34 -13.55 10.33 14.66
N ILE A 35 -12.57 11.01 14.09
CA ILE A 35 -12.18 12.37 14.48
C ILE A 35 -12.93 13.38 13.60
N PRO A 36 -13.51 14.45 14.19
CA PRO A 36 -14.07 15.53 13.40
C PRO A 36 -12.99 16.27 12.63
N VAL A 37 -13.24 16.45 11.33
CA VAL A 37 -12.33 17.16 10.43
C VAL A 37 -13.11 18.33 9.84
N GLU A 38 -12.51 19.52 9.87
CA GLU A 38 -13.11 20.68 9.21
C GLU A 38 -12.93 20.58 7.70
N VAL A 39 -14.04 20.44 6.99
CA VAL A 39 -14.11 20.48 5.53
C VAL A 39 -14.64 21.86 5.16
N TYR A 40 -13.79 22.71 4.58
CA TYR A 40 -14.13 24.09 4.19
C TYR A 40 -14.73 24.99 5.31
N GLY A 41 -14.30 24.83 6.56
CA GLY A 41 -14.64 25.75 7.67
C GLY A 41 -15.90 25.39 8.47
N GLY A 42 -16.54 24.26 8.19
CA GLY A 42 -17.52 23.63 9.09
C GLY A 42 -16.89 22.46 9.83
N SER A 43 -17.04 22.39 11.17
CA SER A 43 -16.54 21.27 11.97
C SER A 43 -17.62 20.18 12.05
N GLU A 44 -17.43 19.07 11.34
CA GLU A 44 -18.31 17.91 11.45
C GLU A 44 -17.50 16.63 11.66
N ALA A 45 -18.02 15.74 12.53
CA ALA A 45 -17.54 14.37 12.61
C ALA A 45 -17.88 13.65 11.31
N LEU A 46 -16.88 13.02 10.68
CA LEU A 46 -16.97 12.37 9.37
C LEU A 46 -18.10 11.33 9.29
N TYR A 47 -18.58 10.84 10.43
CA TYR A 47 -19.46 9.68 10.51
C TYR A 47 -20.97 9.93 10.34
N ILE A 48 -21.51 11.16 10.34
CA ILE A 48 -22.99 11.32 10.36
C ILE A 48 -23.61 12.35 9.38
N VAL A 49 -22.91 13.34 8.80
CA VAL A 49 -23.64 14.48 8.16
C VAL A 49 -23.34 14.77 6.67
N GLN A 50 -22.45 14.04 5.99
CA GLN A 50 -22.14 14.30 4.56
C GLN A 50 -23.17 13.79 3.53
N MET A 51 -24.43 13.60 3.90
CA MET A 51 -25.44 12.99 3.03
C MET A 51 -25.91 13.86 1.84
N PHE A 52 -25.66 15.18 1.76
CA PHE A 52 -26.24 16.01 0.68
C PHE A 52 -25.43 17.26 0.26
N ASN A 53 -24.15 17.13 -0.10
CA ASN A 53 -23.44 18.17 -0.88
C ASN A 53 -22.47 17.57 -1.92
N ILE A 54 -22.33 18.18 -3.10
CA ILE A 54 -21.52 17.62 -4.22
C ILE A 54 -20.02 17.56 -3.86
N TYR A 55 -19.55 18.52 -3.07
CA TYR A 55 -18.18 18.53 -2.55
C TYR A 55 -17.93 17.43 -1.52
N ASP A 56 -18.97 17.04 -0.77
CA ASP A 56 -18.91 15.90 0.15
C ASP A 56 -18.86 14.57 -0.60
N LEU A 57 -19.47 14.49 -1.80
CA LEU A 57 -19.39 13.29 -2.64
C LEU A 57 -17.96 13.00 -3.11
N LEU A 58 -17.20 14.03 -3.52
CA LEU A 58 -15.80 13.85 -3.93
C LEU A 58 -14.94 13.36 -2.76
N ALA A 59 -15.10 13.97 -1.58
CA ALA A 59 -14.40 13.54 -0.37
C ALA A 59 -14.76 12.08 -0.04
N LEU A 60 -16.04 11.72 -0.03
CA LEU A 60 -16.50 10.35 0.19
C LEU A 60 -15.88 9.35 -0.79
N VAL A 61 -15.84 9.69 -2.08
CA VAL A 61 -15.22 8.83 -3.11
C VAL A 61 -13.73 8.65 -2.84
N LEU A 62 -13.00 9.71 -2.47
CA LEU A 62 -11.58 9.61 -2.13
C LEU A 62 -11.34 8.72 -0.90
N TRP A 63 -12.17 8.85 0.14
CA TRP A 63 -12.10 7.98 1.32
C TRP A 63 -12.39 6.51 0.99
N LEU A 64 -13.37 6.24 0.12
CA LEU A 64 -13.68 4.90 -0.38
C LEU A 64 -12.52 4.33 -1.22
N CYS A 65 -11.92 5.14 -2.08
CA CYS A 65 -10.74 4.75 -2.85
C CYS A 65 -9.55 4.41 -1.94
N LEU A 66 -9.33 5.20 -0.88
CA LEU A 66 -8.27 4.99 0.09
C LEU A 66 -8.48 3.68 0.88
N ILE A 67 -9.68 3.37 1.36
CA ILE A 67 -9.89 2.09 2.06
C ILE A 67 -9.75 0.89 1.12
N VAL A 68 -10.18 1.03 -0.14
CA VAL A 68 -10.01 -0.03 -1.14
C VAL A 68 -8.52 -0.27 -1.42
N SER A 69 -7.70 0.76 -1.59
CA SER A 69 -6.26 0.60 -1.80
C SER A 69 -5.58 -0.04 -0.58
N LEU A 70 -5.94 0.34 0.64
CA LEU A 70 -5.41 -0.28 1.86
C LEU A 70 -5.77 -1.78 1.95
N CYS A 71 -7.00 -2.14 1.61
CA CYS A 71 -7.43 -3.53 1.51
C CYS A 71 -6.62 -4.31 0.45
N THR A 72 -6.28 -3.68 -0.67
CA THR A 72 -5.45 -4.34 -1.69
C THR A 72 -4.05 -4.65 -1.19
N TYR A 73 -3.43 -3.80 -0.36
CA TYR A 73 -2.13 -4.09 0.27
C TYR A 73 -2.18 -5.33 1.15
N LEU A 74 -3.23 -5.45 1.96
CA LEU A 74 -3.45 -6.60 2.82
C LEU A 74 -3.60 -7.89 1.98
N ILE A 75 -4.41 -7.84 0.91
CA ILE A 75 -4.60 -8.97 -0.01
C ILE A 75 -3.28 -9.36 -0.67
N THR A 76 -2.50 -8.40 -1.19
CA THR A 76 -1.18 -8.68 -1.79
C THR A 76 -0.18 -9.27 -0.80
N GLY A 77 -0.21 -8.84 0.46
CA GLY A 77 0.61 -9.42 1.53
C GLY A 77 0.27 -10.89 1.78
N ILE A 78 -1.03 -11.23 1.87
CA ILE A 78 -1.50 -12.62 2.01
C ILE A 78 -1.04 -13.46 0.83
N ILE A 79 -1.29 -12.98 -0.39
CA ILE A 79 -0.90 -13.65 -1.63
C ILE A 79 0.60 -13.96 -1.63
N LEU A 80 1.44 -12.99 -1.24
CA LEU A 80 2.89 -13.15 -1.23
C LEU A 80 3.35 -14.21 -0.22
N ILE A 81 2.72 -14.31 0.96
CA ILE A 81 3.01 -15.38 1.94
C ILE A 81 2.64 -16.75 1.37
N THR A 82 1.44 -16.89 0.81
CA THR A 82 0.96 -18.16 0.26
C THR A 82 1.89 -18.65 -0.86
N PHE A 83 2.27 -17.77 -1.79
CA PHE A 83 3.20 -18.14 -2.87
C PHE A 83 4.61 -18.44 -2.37
N SER A 84 5.11 -17.65 -1.42
CA SER A 84 6.41 -17.86 -0.78
C SER A 84 6.54 -19.25 -0.17
N ASN A 85 5.47 -19.76 0.45
CA ASN A 85 5.53 -21.02 1.20
C ASN A 85 5.34 -22.24 0.31
N ASN A 86 4.66 -22.08 -0.83
CA ASN A 86 4.29 -23.19 -1.70
C ASN A 86 5.27 -23.43 -2.87
N ASN A 87 6.09 -22.44 -3.23
CA ASN A 87 6.99 -22.53 -4.39
C ASN A 87 8.47 -22.61 -3.97
N GLU A 88 9.25 -23.39 -4.72
CA GLU A 88 10.70 -23.42 -4.57
C GLU A 88 11.33 -22.10 -5.05
N VAL A 89 12.35 -21.63 -4.34
CA VAL A 89 13.01 -20.33 -4.60
C VAL A 89 13.65 -20.26 -5.99
N ASN A 90 14.03 -21.41 -6.56
CA ASN A 90 14.67 -21.50 -7.87
C ASN A 90 13.68 -21.61 -9.04
N ASP A 91 12.38 -21.67 -8.77
CA ASP A 91 11.37 -21.76 -9.81
C ASP A 91 11.25 -20.44 -10.60
N TYR A 92 11.24 -20.55 -11.92
CA TYR A 92 10.96 -19.44 -12.82
C TYR A 92 9.57 -18.83 -12.55
N THR A 93 8.61 -19.67 -12.15
CA THR A 93 7.26 -19.24 -11.77
C THR A 93 7.30 -18.31 -10.57
N TYR A 94 8.10 -18.62 -9.54
CA TYR A 94 8.26 -17.77 -8.36
C TYR A 94 8.81 -16.39 -8.72
N SER A 95 9.83 -16.36 -9.59
CA SER A 95 10.47 -15.11 -10.04
C SER A 95 9.50 -14.21 -10.80
N LYS A 96 8.67 -14.78 -11.68
CA LYS A 96 7.60 -14.05 -12.40
C LYS A 96 6.55 -13.47 -11.46
N HIS A 97 6.11 -14.23 -10.47
CA HIS A 97 5.11 -13.74 -9.52
C HIS A 97 5.70 -12.63 -8.65
N LEU A 98 6.96 -12.74 -8.23
CA LEU A 98 7.64 -11.70 -7.48
C LEU A 98 7.69 -10.38 -8.25
N PHE A 99 8.05 -10.44 -9.53
CA PHE A 99 8.06 -9.30 -10.43
C PHE A 99 6.66 -8.68 -10.57
N LEU A 100 5.65 -9.49 -10.88
CA LEU A 100 4.29 -9.04 -11.10
C LEU A 100 3.69 -8.39 -9.84
N ILE A 101 3.90 -8.97 -8.67
CA ILE A 101 3.46 -8.38 -7.40
C ILE A 101 4.16 -7.03 -7.16
N GLY A 102 5.48 -6.96 -7.42
CA GLY A 102 6.22 -5.70 -7.34
C GLY A 102 5.62 -4.60 -8.21
N VAL A 103 5.29 -4.91 -9.48
CA VAL A 103 4.64 -3.95 -10.39
C VAL A 103 3.26 -3.52 -9.89
N VAL A 104 2.43 -4.47 -9.43
CA VAL A 104 1.09 -4.17 -8.91
C VAL A 104 1.17 -3.24 -7.68
N LEU A 105 2.06 -3.54 -6.74
CA LEU A 105 2.27 -2.70 -5.56
C LEU A 105 2.77 -1.29 -5.92
N LEU A 106 3.61 -1.18 -6.94
CA LEU A 106 4.14 0.10 -7.39
C LEU A 106 3.02 0.97 -7.97
N LEU A 107 2.14 0.39 -8.78
CA LEU A 107 0.96 1.09 -9.33
C LEU A 107 -0.01 1.53 -8.23
N ILE A 108 -0.34 0.63 -7.30
CA ILE A 108 -1.23 0.95 -6.17
C ILE A 108 -0.58 2.02 -5.28
N GLY A 109 0.73 1.94 -5.03
CA GLY A 109 1.52 2.92 -4.29
C GLY A 109 1.40 4.34 -4.84
N PHE A 110 1.52 4.50 -6.15
CA PHE A 110 1.35 5.80 -6.80
C PHE A 110 -0.10 6.30 -6.75
N LEU A 111 -1.08 5.42 -6.98
CA LEU A 111 -2.49 5.79 -6.82
C LEU A 111 -2.79 6.26 -5.38
N ASN A 112 -2.21 5.58 -4.40
CA ASN A 112 -2.41 5.90 -2.99
C ASN A 112 -1.79 7.25 -2.62
N SER A 113 -0.61 7.59 -3.17
CA SER A 113 -0.03 8.92 -2.97
C SER A 113 -0.91 10.04 -3.55
N GLU A 114 -1.55 9.81 -4.69
CA GLU A 114 -2.48 10.79 -5.28
C GLU A 114 -3.72 10.97 -4.40
N PHE A 115 -4.29 9.89 -3.86
CA PHE A 115 -5.42 9.99 -2.93
C PHE A 115 -5.05 10.75 -1.65
N ILE A 116 -3.90 10.44 -1.05
CA ILE A 116 -3.42 11.15 0.14
C ILE A 116 -3.20 12.63 -0.15
N TYR A 117 -2.61 12.97 -1.31
CA TYR A 117 -2.40 14.35 -1.74
C TYR A 117 -3.73 15.09 -1.91
N LEU A 118 -4.70 14.49 -2.60
CA LEU A 118 -6.02 15.09 -2.79
C LEU A 118 -6.76 15.28 -1.47
N ILE A 119 -6.66 14.33 -0.53
CA ILE A 119 -7.22 14.49 0.82
C ILE A 119 -6.54 15.66 1.52
N TYR A 120 -5.21 15.73 1.50
CA TYR A 120 -4.44 16.80 2.13
C TYR A 120 -4.82 18.20 1.61
N VAL A 121 -4.99 18.36 0.30
CA VAL A 121 -5.31 19.67 -0.31
C VAL A 121 -6.77 20.08 -0.05
N ASN A 122 -7.70 19.12 -0.02
CA ASN A 122 -9.13 19.41 0.11
C ASN A 122 -9.65 19.43 1.55
N THR A 123 -8.80 19.16 2.55
CA THR A 123 -9.20 19.14 3.96
C THR A 123 -8.29 20.03 4.80
N ASN A 124 -8.86 20.78 5.75
CA ASN A 124 -8.06 21.57 6.71
C ASN A 124 -7.54 20.69 7.86
N ILE A 125 -6.90 19.59 7.51
CA ILE A 125 -6.36 18.60 8.47
C ILE A 125 -5.23 19.18 9.33
N VAL A 126 -4.51 20.20 8.82
CA VAL A 126 -3.36 20.82 9.51
C VAL A 126 -3.76 21.52 10.82
N THR A 127 -5.03 21.91 10.95
CA THR A 127 -5.55 22.55 12.17
C THR A 127 -5.61 21.57 13.36
N TYR A 128 -5.65 20.26 13.09
CA TYR A 128 -5.78 19.23 14.12
C TYR A 128 -4.53 18.34 14.19
N VAL A 129 -3.95 18.28 15.39
CA VAL A 129 -2.69 17.55 15.66
C VAL A 129 -2.81 16.07 15.31
N ILE A 130 -3.90 15.40 15.70
CA ILE A 130 -4.06 13.94 15.53
C ILE A 130 -4.23 13.55 14.05
N PRO A 131 -5.18 14.12 13.29
CA PRO A 131 -5.30 13.89 11.84
C PRO A 131 -4.00 14.17 11.06
N TYR A 132 -3.26 15.22 11.44
CA TYR A 132 -1.98 15.55 10.81
C TYR A 132 -0.93 14.44 11.01
N PHE A 133 -0.77 13.92 12.22
CA PHE A 133 0.15 12.80 12.48
C PHE A 133 -0.27 11.52 11.77
N ILE A 134 -1.57 11.23 11.67
CA ILE A 134 -2.08 10.08 10.91
C ILE A 134 -1.76 10.23 9.41
N LEU A 135 -1.83 11.44 8.86
CA LEU A 135 -1.47 11.69 7.47
C LEU A 135 0.03 11.48 7.20
N ILE A 136 0.90 11.94 8.10
CA ILE A 136 2.35 11.64 8.04
C ILE A 136 2.59 10.13 8.10
N PHE A 137 1.84 9.42 8.95
CA PHE A 137 1.90 7.96 9.04
C PHE A 137 1.57 7.32 7.69
N PHE A 138 0.46 7.70 7.04
CA PHE A 138 0.09 7.18 5.71
C PHE A 138 1.14 7.48 4.63
N ILE A 139 1.77 8.66 4.65
CA ILE A 139 2.86 8.96 3.72
C ILE A 139 4.03 7.99 3.95
N THR A 140 4.39 7.77 5.21
CA THR A 140 5.50 6.89 5.59
C THR A 140 5.24 5.44 5.17
N THR A 141 4.03 4.94 5.41
CA THR A 141 3.64 3.58 5.01
C THR A 141 3.58 3.45 3.49
N ASN A 142 3.12 4.47 2.76
CA ASN A 142 3.15 4.46 1.30
C ASN A 142 4.58 4.43 0.74
N CYS A 143 5.50 5.21 1.33
CA CYS A 143 6.92 5.14 0.97
C CYS A 143 7.51 3.76 1.23
N TYR A 144 7.17 3.12 2.35
CA TYR A 144 7.56 1.75 2.63
C TYR A 144 7.08 0.78 1.54
N VAL A 145 5.79 0.85 1.16
CA VAL A 145 5.22 0.00 0.11
C VAL A 145 5.93 0.21 -1.22
N LEU A 146 6.21 1.46 -1.62
CA LEU A 146 6.94 1.77 -2.85
C LEU A 146 8.36 1.19 -2.86
N ILE A 147 9.08 1.27 -1.74
CA ILE A 147 10.41 0.67 -1.62
C ILE A 147 10.33 -0.85 -1.74
N VAL A 148 9.40 -1.49 -1.04
CA VAL A 148 9.16 -2.94 -1.13
C VAL A 148 8.83 -3.34 -2.57
N ALA A 149 7.97 -2.58 -3.24
CA ALA A 149 7.56 -2.81 -4.62
C ALA A 149 8.75 -2.76 -5.59
N ILE A 150 9.61 -1.74 -5.47
CA ILE A 150 10.83 -1.60 -6.28
C ILE A 150 11.79 -2.76 -6.01
N VAL A 151 12.04 -3.12 -4.75
CA VAL A 151 12.96 -4.20 -4.40
C VAL A 151 12.46 -5.54 -4.93
N MET A 152 11.18 -5.88 -4.70
CA MET A 152 10.61 -7.13 -5.19
C MET A 152 10.50 -7.18 -6.71
N GLY A 153 10.08 -6.08 -7.34
CA GLY A 153 10.04 -5.95 -8.80
C GLY A 153 11.43 -6.12 -9.41
N GLY A 154 12.44 -5.42 -8.88
CA GLY A 154 13.81 -5.51 -9.35
C GLY A 154 14.42 -6.90 -9.18
N VAL A 155 14.26 -7.51 -8.00
CA VAL A 155 14.75 -8.88 -7.73
C VAL A 155 14.05 -9.90 -8.62
N GLY A 156 12.73 -9.79 -8.78
CA GLY A 156 11.95 -10.69 -9.63
C GLY A 156 12.37 -10.61 -11.09
N LEU A 157 12.54 -9.39 -11.62
CA LEU A 157 13.01 -9.16 -12.98
C LEU A 157 14.42 -9.73 -13.19
N TYR A 158 15.34 -9.48 -12.26
CA TYR A 158 16.70 -10.01 -12.33
C TYR A 158 16.70 -11.55 -12.41
N TRP A 159 15.93 -12.24 -11.57
CA TRP A 159 15.86 -13.69 -11.59
C TRP A 159 15.18 -14.27 -12.83
N VAL A 160 14.19 -13.56 -13.39
CA VAL A 160 13.57 -13.93 -14.67
C VAL A 160 14.60 -13.87 -15.80
N LEU A 161 15.36 -12.78 -15.90
CA LEU A 161 16.37 -12.60 -16.94
C LEU A 161 17.51 -13.61 -16.83
N ASP A 162 17.97 -13.89 -15.62
CA ASP A 162 19.00 -14.90 -15.34
C ASP A 162 18.57 -16.30 -15.83
N LYS A 163 17.32 -16.68 -15.55
CA LYS A 163 16.75 -17.96 -16.01
C LYS A 163 16.51 -18.01 -17.52
N GLU A 164 16.15 -16.90 -18.15
CA GLU A 164 16.02 -16.84 -19.61
C GLU A 164 17.36 -16.88 -20.34
N GLY A 165 18.45 -16.43 -19.70
CA GLY A 165 19.81 -16.60 -20.18
C GLY A 165 20.22 -18.07 -20.17
N GLU A 166 20.04 -18.76 -19.05
CA GLU A 166 20.36 -20.19 -18.89
C GLU A 166 19.61 -21.11 -19.88
N LEU A 167 18.41 -20.73 -20.34
CA LEU A 167 17.62 -21.51 -21.29
C LEU A 167 18.05 -21.33 -22.75
N LYS A 168 18.89 -20.35 -23.06
CA LYS A 168 19.37 -20.04 -24.41
C LYS A 168 20.76 -20.60 -24.71
N ASP A 169 21.48 -21.04 -23.68
CA ASP A 169 22.79 -21.71 -23.75
C ASP A 169 22.62 -23.24 -23.77
#